data_AF-A0AAP9XWA8-F1
#
_entry.id   AF-A0AAP9XWA8-F1
#
_cell.length_a   1.000
_cell.length_b   1.000
_cell.length_c   1.000
_cell.angle_alpha   90.00
_cell.angle_beta   90.00
_cell.angle_gamma   90.00
#
_symmetry.space_group_name_H-M   'P 1'
#
loop_
_entity.id
_entity.type
_entity.pdbx_description
1 polymer ?
#
loop_
_entity_poly.entity_id
_entity_poly.type
_entity_poly.pdbx_seq_one_letter_code
_entity_poly.pdbx_strand_id
1 'polypeptide(L)'
;MKVRNASLWAPAGMRRWVYAAGALVLAIAVRLALHPLLGPVMPGTAFAIMAVLVEYYLGLAPALVVMFSALPIADFLFVPPYASLDEFLTFDRGDIVLLVSYPLVTLLVISLVERLRRAQFRARLITSVAQSRYEMLLRQDNDRLLARRAVDETHRLLRHLAQHQSQLILIKALERNAAQRAQVGQSVDAPLPFGGEVAPGPRYAQVHPDDIQRITHTLSAGSQRVRARSDDSGGEFRLTQCQCERFTTHAGDFLVLRVEEQG
;
A
#
# COMPACT_ATOMS: atom_id res chain seq x y z
N MET A 1 -0.22 2.88 -11.64
CA MET A 1 -1.32 3.78 -12.06
C MET A 1 -0.84 5.23 -11.96
N LYS A 2 -0.96 6.04 -13.02
CA LYS A 2 -0.74 7.49 -12.94
C LYS A 2 -1.97 8.13 -12.30
N VAL A 3 -1.86 8.51 -11.03
CA VAL A 3 -2.93 9.21 -10.29
C VAL A 3 -3.13 10.58 -10.94
N ARG A 4 -4.24 10.76 -11.66
CA ARG A 4 -4.61 12.06 -12.24
C ARG A 4 -5.45 12.84 -11.24
N ASN A 5 -5.30 14.16 -11.25
CA ASN A 5 -6.08 15.06 -10.41
C ASN A 5 -7.59 14.81 -10.60
N ALA A 6 -8.35 14.78 -9.51
CA ALA A 6 -9.80 14.50 -9.54
C ALA A 6 -10.60 15.52 -10.36
N SER A 7 -10.00 16.68 -10.68
CA SER A 7 -10.54 17.69 -11.60
C SER A 7 -10.47 17.29 -13.08
N LEU A 8 -9.69 16.26 -13.45
CA LEU A 8 -9.48 15.81 -14.82
C LEU A 8 -10.01 14.38 -15.02
N TRP A 9 -11.23 14.13 -14.53
CA TRP A 9 -11.89 12.83 -14.66
C TRP A 9 -12.21 12.47 -16.13
N ALA A 10 -12.40 13.48 -16.98
CA ALA A 10 -12.74 13.30 -18.38
C ALA A 10 -11.53 12.97 -19.28
N PRO A 11 -11.70 12.15 -20.33
CA PRO A 11 -10.64 11.82 -21.26
C PRO A 11 -10.16 13.09 -22.00
N ALA A 12 -8.83 13.24 -22.10
CA ALA A 12 -8.19 14.31 -22.85
C ALA A 12 -7.86 13.82 -24.27
N GLY A 13 -8.14 14.64 -25.29
CA GLY A 13 -7.75 14.36 -26.67
C GLY A 13 -8.72 14.89 -27.72
N MET A 14 -8.28 14.91 -28.99
CA MET A 14 -9.07 15.39 -30.14
C MET A 14 -10.34 14.56 -30.38
N ARG A 15 -10.27 13.25 -30.14
CA ARG A 15 -11.38 12.30 -30.40
C ARG A 15 -12.67 12.65 -29.67
N ARG A 16 -12.59 13.29 -28.49
CA ARG A 16 -13.79 13.73 -27.77
C ARG A 16 -14.56 14.77 -28.57
N TRP A 17 -13.89 15.67 -29.27
CA TRP A 17 -14.56 16.71 -30.07
C TRP A 17 -15.28 16.10 -31.28
N VAL A 18 -14.71 15.06 -31.89
CA VAL A 18 -15.36 14.31 -32.98
C VAL A 18 -16.64 13.62 -32.48
N TYR A 19 -16.57 12.94 -31.33
CA TYR A 19 -17.75 12.31 -30.74
C TYR A 19 -18.80 13.34 -30.27
N ALA A 20 -18.39 14.50 -29.75
CA ALA A 20 -19.30 15.58 -29.38
C ALA A 20 -20.01 16.16 -30.62
N ALA A 21 -19.28 16.36 -31.73
CA ALA A 21 -19.87 16.77 -33.00
C ALA A 21 -20.85 15.70 -33.53
N GLY A 22 -20.47 14.42 -33.49
CA GLY A 22 -21.36 13.32 -33.86
C GLY A 22 -22.62 13.24 -33.00
N ALA A 23 -22.49 13.50 -31.70
CA ALA A 23 -23.62 13.57 -30.76
C ALA A 23 -24.57 14.73 -31.09
N LEU A 24 -24.04 15.89 -31.49
CA LEU A 24 -24.85 17.02 -31.96
C LEU A 24 -25.62 16.66 -33.24
N VAL A 25 -24.94 16.07 -34.23
CA VAL A 25 -25.59 15.61 -35.48
C VAL A 25 -26.69 14.57 -35.18
N LEU A 26 -26.41 13.65 -34.26
CA LEU A 26 -27.40 12.67 -33.83
C LEU A 26 -28.60 13.33 -33.14
N ALA A 27 -28.38 14.35 -32.31
CA ALA A 27 -29.46 15.12 -31.67
C ALA A 27 -30.39 15.74 -32.70
N ILE A 28 -29.81 16.35 -33.75
CA ILE A 28 -30.55 16.94 -34.87
C ILE A 28 -31.34 15.86 -35.60
N ALA A 29 -30.71 14.74 -35.96
CA ALA A 29 -31.36 13.64 -36.68
C ALA A 29 -32.54 13.06 -35.89
N VAL A 30 -32.35 12.81 -34.58
CA VAL A 30 -33.42 12.35 -33.69
C VAL A 30 -34.55 13.38 -33.62
N ARG A 31 -34.24 14.67 -33.47
CA ARG A 31 -35.27 15.70 -33.37
C ARG A 31 -36.05 15.90 -34.67
N LEU A 32 -35.38 15.77 -35.83
CA LEU A 32 -36.02 15.79 -37.15
C LEU A 32 -36.97 14.60 -37.32
N ALA A 33 -36.55 13.39 -36.91
CA ALA A 33 -37.40 12.21 -36.92
C ALA A 33 -38.62 12.34 -35.99
N LEU A 34 -38.45 13.04 -34.86
CA LEU A 34 -39.52 13.34 -33.90
C LEU A 34 -40.39 14.54 -34.28
N HIS A 35 -39.96 15.36 -35.25
CA HIS A 35 -40.69 16.55 -35.71
C HIS A 35 -42.15 16.30 -36.10
N PRO A 36 -42.50 15.26 -36.89
CA PRO A 36 -43.90 14.99 -37.23
C PRO A 36 -44.79 14.65 -36.03
N LEU A 37 -44.19 14.24 -34.89
CA LEU A 37 -44.93 13.80 -33.71
C LEU A 37 -45.02 14.89 -32.62
N LEU A 38 -43.96 15.68 -32.44
CA LEU A 38 -43.87 16.70 -31.38
C LEU A 38 -44.27 18.11 -31.83
N GLY A 39 -44.31 18.37 -33.15
CA GLY A 39 -44.54 19.71 -33.68
C GLY A 39 -43.49 20.73 -33.18
N PRO A 40 -43.86 22.01 -32.99
CA PRO A 40 -42.96 23.08 -32.50
C PRO A 40 -42.74 23.05 -30.97
N VAL A 41 -43.34 22.10 -30.26
CA VAL A 41 -43.29 22.07 -28.80
C VAL A 41 -41.89 21.61 -28.34
N MET A 42 -41.25 22.43 -27.51
CA MET A 42 -39.98 22.15 -26.81
C MET A 42 -38.79 21.74 -27.71
N PRO A 43 -38.25 22.65 -28.55
CA PRO A 43 -37.18 22.33 -29.50
C PRO A 43 -35.85 21.92 -28.82
N GLY A 44 -35.57 22.42 -27.62
CA GLY A 44 -34.30 22.18 -26.92
C GLY A 44 -34.15 20.81 -26.23
N THR A 45 -35.22 20.03 -26.06
CA THR A 45 -35.18 18.82 -25.20
C THR A 45 -34.21 17.74 -25.67
N ALA A 46 -34.25 17.40 -26.97
CA ALA A 46 -33.34 16.42 -27.56
C ALA A 46 -31.87 16.85 -27.43
N PHE A 47 -31.61 18.14 -27.63
CA PHE A 47 -30.28 18.72 -27.47
C PHE A 47 -29.80 18.73 -26.02
N ALA A 48 -30.69 19.02 -25.06
CA ALA A 48 -30.37 18.96 -23.63
C ALA A 48 -29.95 17.55 -23.21
N ILE A 49 -30.73 16.53 -23.61
CA ILE A 49 -30.42 15.12 -23.31
C ILE A 49 -29.06 14.74 -23.89
N MET A 50 -28.80 15.11 -25.15
CA MET A 50 -27.52 14.81 -25.79
C MET A 50 -26.35 15.57 -25.16
N ALA A 51 -26.53 16.82 -24.74
CA ALA A 51 -25.51 17.57 -24.02
C ALA A 51 -25.14 16.91 -22.69
N VAL A 52 -26.13 16.42 -21.93
CA VAL A 52 -25.92 15.69 -20.67
C VAL A 52 -25.22 14.36 -20.91
N LEU A 53 -25.57 13.63 -21.97
CA LEU A 53 -24.86 12.40 -22.33
C LEU A 53 -23.40 12.68 -22.70
N VAL A 54 -23.17 13.72 -23.51
CA VAL A 54 -21.82 14.17 -23.86
C VAL A 54 -21.04 14.53 -22.62
N GLU A 55 -21.64 15.25 -21.67
CA GLU A 55 -20.99 15.59 -20.42
C GLU A 55 -20.59 14.33 -19.65
N TYR A 56 -21.52 13.38 -19.48
CA TYR A 56 -21.32 12.16 -18.70
C TYR A 56 -20.14 11.31 -19.20
N TYR A 57 -19.86 11.32 -20.51
CA TYR A 57 -18.82 10.50 -21.14
C TYR A 57 -17.56 11.28 -21.53
N LEU A 58 -17.70 12.50 -22.05
CA LEU A 58 -16.63 13.31 -22.63
C LEU A 58 -16.20 14.48 -21.74
N GLY A 59 -16.99 14.81 -20.71
CA GLY A 59 -16.74 15.86 -19.75
C GLY A 59 -17.43 17.19 -20.04
N LEU A 60 -17.22 18.13 -19.13
CA LEU A 60 -17.92 19.41 -19.09
C LEU A 60 -17.66 20.32 -20.31
N ALA A 61 -16.41 20.43 -20.76
CA ALA A 61 -16.08 21.38 -21.84
C ALA A 61 -16.76 21.04 -23.19
N PRO A 62 -16.72 19.78 -23.69
CA PRO A 62 -17.47 19.41 -24.90
C PRO A 62 -18.99 19.58 -24.74
N ALA A 63 -19.54 19.29 -23.55
CA ALA A 63 -20.98 19.43 -23.30
C ALA A 63 -21.46 20.88 -23.38
N LEU A 64 -20.69 21.82 -22.82
CA LEU A 64 -21.00 23.24 -22.95
C LEU A 64 -20.97 23.69 -24.40
N VAL A 65 -20.00 23.23 -25.19
CA VAL A 65 -19.94 23.57 -26.62
C VAL A 65 -21.16 23.02 -27.36
N VAL A 66 -21.54 21.76 -27.10
CA VAL A 66 -22.76 21.18 -27.68
C VAL A 66 -24.00 21.99 -27.30
N MET A 67 -24.15 22.35 -26.01
CA MET A 67 -25.26 23.17 -25.52
C MET A 67 -25.31 24.54 -26.20
N PHE A 68 -24.20 25.27 -26.27
CA PHE A 68 -24.16 26.60 -26.90
C PHE A 68 -24.36 26.52 -28.41
N SER A 69 -23.86 25.48 -29.07
CA SER A 69 -24.10 25.27 -30.51
C SER A 69 -25.54 24.84 -30.80
N ALA A 70 -26.19 24.16 -29.86
CA ALA A 70 -27.56 23.70 -30.02
C ALA A 70 -28.58 24.84 -29.99
N LEU A 71 -28.30 25.95 -29.30
CA LEU A 71 -29.17 27.12 -29.25
C LEU A 71 -29.50 27.69 -30.65
N PRO A 72 -28.51 28.16 -31.45
CA PRO A 72 -28.79 28.71 -32.77
C PRO A 72 -29.31 27.64 -33.75
N ILE A 73 -28.89 26.38 -33.59
CA ILE A 73 -29.40 25.27 -34.42
C ILE A 73 -30.87 24.99 -34.12
N ALA A 74 -31.24 24.95 -32.84
CA ALA A 74 -32.60 24.66 -32.42
C ALA A 74 -33.56 25.77 -32.82
N ASP A 75 -33.11 27.01 -32.71
CA ASP A 75 -33.85 28.20 -33.13
C ASP A 75 -34.09 28.18 -34.64
N PHE A 76 -33.03 28.05 -35.45
CA PHE A 76 -33.09 28.07 -36.91
C PHE A 76 -33.91 26.94 -37.54
N LEU A 77 -33.86 25.73 -36.97
CA LEU A 77 -34.55 24.55 -37.54
C LEU A 77 -35.96 24.32 -37.01
N PHE A 78 -36.30 24.78 -35.80
CA PHE A 78 -37.52 24.34 -35.12
C PHE A 78 -38.42 25.46 -34.61
N VAL A 79 -38.00 26.73 -34.65
CA VAL A 79 -38.84 27.89 -34.34
C VAL A 79 -39.35 28.51 -35.66
N PRO A 80 -40.66 28.75 -35.82
CA PRO A 80 -41.19 29.46 -37.00
C PRO A 80 -40.81 30.94 -36.97
N PRO A 81 -40.51 31.58 -38.12
CA PRO A 81 -40.50 31.04 -39.47
C PRO A 81 -39.23 30.23 -39.80
N TYR A 82 -39.43 29.00 -40.31
CA TYR A 82 -38.36 28.07 -40.57
C TYR A 82 -37.42 28.55 -41.68
N ALA A 83 -36.11 28.50 -41.45
CA ALA A 83 -35.06 28.74 -42.45
C ALA A 83 -35.09 30.11 -43.18
N SER A 84 -35.78 31.12 -42.65
CA SER A 84 -35.75 32.50 -43.18
C SER A 84 -34.76 33.36 -42.39
N LEU A 85 -33.75 33.88 -43.09
CA LEU A 85 -32.71 34.75 -42.50
C LEU A 85 -33.20 36.17 -42.18
N ASP A 86 -34.29 36.63 -42.81
CA ASP A 86 -34.79 38.01 -42.65
C ASP A 86 -35.44 38.27 -41.28
N GLU A 87 -35.96 37.24 -40.61
CA GLU A 87 -36.71 37.37 -39.34
C GLU A 87 -35.92 36.85 -38.13
N PHE A 88 -34.70 36.32 -38.34
CA PHE A 88 -33.76 35.92 -37.28
C PHE A 88 -33.33 37.10 -36.38
N LEU A 89 -33.53 38.35 -36.84
CA LEU A 89 -33.20 39.55 -36.08
C LEU A 89 -34.35 40.08 -35.20
N THR A 90 -35.58 39.59 -35.41
CA THR A 90 -36.75 39.99 -34.62
C THR A 90 -36.93 39.05 -33.44
N PHE A 91 -36.57 39.53 -32.25
CA PHE A 91 -36.74 38.79 -31.00
C PHE A 91 -38.22 38.72 -30.63
N ASP A 92 -38.82 37.53 -30.69
CA ASP A 92 -40.11 37.26 -30.07
C ASP A 92 -39.93 36.78 -28.62
N ARG A 93 -41.02 36.84 -27.86
CA ARG A 93 -41.06 36.39 -26.46
C ARG A 93 -40.74 34.90 -26.34
N GLY A 94 -41.06 34.10 -27.36
CA GLY A 94 -40.73 32.67 -27.45
C GLY A 94 -39.22 32.42 -27.47
N ASP A 95 -38.48 33.22 -28.23
CA ASP A 95 -37.03 33.09 -28.39
C ASP A 95 -36.30 33.43 -27.10
N ILE A 96 -36.77 34.47 -26.40
CA ILE A 96 -36.22 34.85 -25.08
C ILE A 96 -36.45 33.72 -24.07
N VAL A 97 -37.65 33.11 -24.05
CA VAL A 97 -37.94 31.99 -23.15
C VAL A 97 -37.05 30.80 -23.48
N LEU A 98 -36.85 30.46 -24.76
CA LEU A 98 -35.96 29.37 -25.17
C LEU A 98 -34.51 29.67 -24.79
N LEU A 99 -34.02 30.87 -25.11
CA LEU A 99 -32.66 31.34 -24.85
C LEU A 99 -32.30 31.34 -23.37
N VAL A 100 -33.27 31.56 -22.48
CA VAL A 100 -33.03 31.56 -21.03
C VAL A 100 -33.32 30.19 -20.40
N SER A 101 -34.47 29.58 -20.69
CA SER A 101 -34.90 28.35 -20.03
C SER A 101 -34.04 27.14 -20.42
N TYR A 102 -33.67 27.01 -21.69
CA TYR A 102 -32.86 25.88 -22.16
C TYR A 102 -31.49 25.82 -21.49
N PRO A 103 -30.63 26.86 -21.55
CA PRO A 103 -29.32 26.78 -20.92
C PRO A 103 -29.44 26.76 -19.40
N LEU A 104 -30.43 27.40 -18.79
CA LEU A 104 -30.62 27.37 -17.34
C LEU A 104 -30.90 25.95 -16.84
N VAL A 105 -31.86 25.25 -17.46
CA VAL A 105 -32.17 23.85 -17.11
C VAL A 105 -30.99 22.94 -17.44
N THR A 106 -30.40 23.10 -18.63
CA THR A 106 -29.29 22.25 -19.08
C THR A 106 -28.05 22.43 -18.20
N LEU A 107 -27.70 23.67 -17.82
CA LEU A 107 -26.60 23.96 -16.90
C LEU A 107 -26.85 23.41 -15.50
N LEU A 108 -28.09 23.45 -15.01
CA LEU A 108 -28.43 22.88 -13.70
C LEU A 108 -28.20 21.36 -13.71
N VAL A 109 -28.68 20.66 -14.74
CA VAL A 109 -28.46 19.22 -14.89
C VAL A 109 -26.97 18.92 -15.08
N ILE A 110 -26.28 19.68 -15.92
CA ILE A 110 -24.85 19.50 -16.17
C ILE A 110 -24.06 19.68 -14.87
N SER A 111 -24.34 20.74 -14.11
CA SER A 111 -23.68 20.98 -12.82
C SER A 111 -23.90 19.83 -11.83
N LEU A 112 -25.10 19.26 -11.80
CA LEU A 112 -25.42 18.13 -10.93
C LEU A 112 -24.66 16.86 -11.35
N VAL A 113 -24.62 16.56 -12.64
CA VAL A 113 -23.91 15.40 -13.20
C VAL A 113 -22.41 15.54 -12.99
N GLU A 114 -21.82 16.71 -13.24
CA GLU A 114 -20.41 17.00 -13.00
C GLU A 114 -20.06 16.80 -11.51
N ARG A 115 -20.90 17.32 -10.60
CA ARG A 115 -20.72 17.13 -9.15
C ARG A 115 -20.77 15.65 -8.78
N LEU A 116 -21.75 14.91 -9.29
CA LEU A 116 -21.89 13.48 -9.05
C LEU A 116 -20.67 12.71 -9.58
N ARG A 117 -20.22 13.00 -10.80
CA ARG A 117 -19.04 12.37 -11.41
C ARG A 117 -17.77 12.63 -10.63
N ARG A 118 -17.55 13.88 -10.20
CA ARG A 118 -16.40 14.23 -9.35
C ARG A 118 -16.43 13.48 -8.01
N ALA A 119 -17.59 13.34 -7.39
CA ALA A 119 -17.75 12.59 -6.15
C ALA A 119 -17.45 11.09 -6.35
N GLN A 120 -18.00 10.48 -7.40
CA GLN A 120 -17.75 9.07 -7.74
C GLN A 120 -16.27 8.81 -8.02
N PHE A 121 -15.60 9.70 -8.75
CA PHE A 121 -14.18 9.55 -9.06
C PHE A 121 -13.32 9.64 -7.80
N ARG A 122 -13.62 10.58 -6.89
CA ARG A 122 -12.94 10.70 -5.59
C ARG A 122 -13.11 9.43 -4.75
N ALA A 123 -14.33 8.91 -4.67
CA ALA A 123 -14.61 7.68 -3.93
C ALA A 123 -13.79 6.50 -4.47
N ARG A 124 -13.79 6.28 -5.79
CA ARG A 124 -12.99 5.22 -6.43
C ARG A 124 -11.49 5.37 -6.15
N LEU A 125 -10.99 6.60 -6.17
CA LEU A 125 -9.58 6.87 -5.90
C LEU A 125 -9.21 6.50 -4.46
N ILE A 126 -10.04 6.89 -3.48
CA ILE A 126 -9.85 6.52 -2.07
C ILE A 126 -9.91 5.01 -1.89
N THR A 127 -10.86 4.32 -2.53
CA THR A 127 -10.95 2.85 -2.49
C THR A 127 -9.68 2.19 -3.05
N SER A 128 -9.16 2.67 -4.19
CA SER A 128 -7.94 2.11 -4.79
C SER A 128 -6.70 2.30 -3.92
N VAL A 129 -6.59 3.46 -3.25
CA VAL A 129 -5.50 3.74 -2.30
C VAL A 129 -5.64 2.89 -1.04
N ALA A 130 -6.86 2.72 -0.53
CA ALA A 130 -7.13 1.86 0.63
C ALA A 130 -6.77 0.40 0.34
N GLN A 131 -7.14 -0.12 -0.84
CA GLN A 131 -6.75 -1.46 -1.29
C GLN A 131 -5.23 -1.64 -1.35
N SER A 132 -4.52 -0.69 -1.96
CA SER A 132 -3.06 -0.75 -2.07
C SER A 132 -2.37 -0.72 -0.70
N ARG A 133 -2.87 0.10 0.23
CA ARG A 133 -2.36 0.15 1.60
C ARG A 133 -2.65 -1.13 2.38
N TYR A 134 -3.83 -1.71 2.18
CA TYR A 134 -4.22 -2.96 2.82
C TYR A 134 -3.32 -4.13 2.38
N GLU A 135 -3.05 -4.26 1.09
CA GLU A 135 -2.12 -5.27 0.57
C GLU A 135 -0.70 -5.10 1.13
N MET A 136 -0.23 -3.86 1.26
CA MET A 136 1.07 -3.57 1.85
C MET A 136 1.13 -3.98 3.33
N LEU A 137 0.10 -3.66 4.11
CA LEU A 137 0.01 -4.06 5.52
C LEU A 137 -0.02 -5.58 5.66
N LEU A 138 -0.78 -6.27 4.81
CA LEU A 138 -0.83 -7.74 4.80
C LEU A 138 0.54 -8.36 4.50
N ARG A 139 1.29 -7.81 3.54
CA ARG A 139 2.66 -8.28 3.25
C ARG A 139 3.59 -8.06 4.43
N GLN A 140 3.55 -6.87 5.04
CA GLN A 140 4.37 -6.54 6.19
C GLN A 140 4.06 -7.43 7.41
N ASP A 141 2.79 -7.73 7.66
CA ASP A 141 2.41 -8.62 8.76
C ASP A 141 2.80 -10.07 8.48
N ASN A 142 2.71 -10.53 7.23
CA ASN A 142 3.22 -11.85 6.85
C ASN A 142 4.74 -11.97 7.06
N ASP A 143 5.51 -10.98 6.62
CA ASP A 143 6.97 -10.94 6.83
C ASP A 143 7.33 -10.96 8.32
N ARG A 144 6.58 -10.22 9.14
CA ARG A 144 6.75 -10.24 10.61
C ARG A 144 6.44 -11.60 11.21
N LEU A 145 5.39 -12.28 10.73
CA LEU A 145 5.03 -13.62 11.20
C LEU A 145 6.09 -14.64 10.79
N LEU A 146 6.61 -14.57 9.57
CA LEU A 146 7.70 -15.45 9.11
C LEU A 146 8.98 -15.22 9.92
N ALA A 147 9.36 -13.96 10.18
CA ALA A 147 10.51 -13.64 11.02
C ALA A 147 10.35 -14.18 12.45
N ARG A 148 9.16 -14.04 13.05
CA ARG A 148 8.87 -14.61 14.38
C ARG A 148 8.97 -16.14 14.39
N ARG A 149 8.40 -16.82 13.38
CA ARG A 149 8.48 -18.28 13.27
C ARG A 149 9.92 -18.78 13.13
N ALA A 150 10.74 -18.11 12.33
CA ALA A 150 12.15 -18.47 12.19
C ALA A 150 12.90 -18.36 13.54
N VAL A 151 12.64 -17.31 14.32
CA VAL A 151 13.22 -17.15 15.66
C VAL A 151 12.73 -18.27 16.59
N ASP A 152 11.43 -18.52 16.65
CA ASP A 152 10.85 -19.58 17.49
C ASP A 152 11.41 -20.97 17.15
N GLU A 153 11.54 -21.29 15.87
CA GLU A 153 12.13 -22.55 15.39
C GLU A 153 13.61 -22.66 15.78
N THR A 154 14.41 -21.61 15.59
CA THR A 154 15.82 -21.60 16.02
C THR A 154 15.94 -21.81 17.53
N HIS A 155 15.08 -21.15 18.31
CA HIS A 155 15.08 -21.28 19.76
C HIS A 155 14.73 -22.72 20.20
N ARG A 156 13.75 -23.36 19.54
CA ARG A 156 13.42 -24.78 19.78
C ARG A 156 14.58 -25.71 19.41
N LEU A 157 15.21 -25.53 18.26
CA LEU A 157 16.34 -26.34 17.82
C LEU A 157 17.55 -26.19 18.73
N LEU A 158 17.85 -24.97 19.18
CA LEU A 158 18.93 -24.70 20.13
C LEU A 158 18.71 -25.42 21.46
N ARG A 159 17.50 -25.36 22.02
CA ARG A 159 17.19 -26.12 23.24
C ARG A 159 17.34 -27.62 23.04
N HIS A 160 16.85 -28.16 21.92
CA HIS A 160 16.96 -29.59 21.64
C HIS A 160 18.41 -30.04 21.45
N LEU A 161 19.24 -29.27 20.75
CA LEU A 161 20.67 -29.57 20.59
C LEU A 161 21.44 -29.47 21.92
N ALA A 162 21.17 -28.44 22.72
CA ALA A 162 21.80 -28.26 24.03
C ALA A 162 21.55 -29.46 24.95
N GLN A 163 20.35 -30.05 24.91
CA GLN A 163 19.97 -31.16 25.78
C GLN A 163 20.54 -32.52 25.36
N HIS A 164 20.90 -32.72 24.09
CA HIS A 164 21.29 -34.04 23.56
C HIS A 164 22.80 -34.28 23.46
N GLN A 165 23.64 -33.25 23.67
CA GLN A 165 25.10 -33.43 23.71
C GLN A 165 25.60 -33.41 25.16
N SER A 166 26.03 -34.57 25.66
CA SER A 166 26.47 -34.80 27.05
C SER A 166 27.71 -33.98 27.46
N GLN A 167 28.49 -33.46 26.51
CA GLN A 167 29.72 -32.69 26.75
C GLN A 167 29.50 -31.16 26.81
N LEU A 168 28.29 -30.67 26.52
CA LEU A 168 27.97 -29.25 26.52
C LEU A 168 27.73 -28.70 27.92
N ILE A 169 28.39 -27.59 28.24
CA ILE A 169 28.19 -26.81 29.47
C ILE A 169 27.20 -25.67 29.22
N LEU A 170 27.40 -24.89 28.17
CA LEU A 170 26.63 -23.67 27.91
C LEU A 170 26.59 -23.32 26.43
N ILE A 171 25.43 -22.89 25.93
CA ILE A 171 25.31 -22.19 24.65
C ILE A 171 24.80 -20.78 24.93
N LYS A 172 25.57 -19.77 24.51
CA LYS A 172 25.19 -18.36 24.60
C LYS A 172 24.98 -17.81 23.20
N ALA A 173 23.76 -17.34 22.91
CA ALA A 173 23.48 -16.60 21.70
C ALA A 173 24.10 -15.19 21.79
N LEU A 174 24.91 -14.81 20.81
CA LEU A 174 25.46 -13.47 20.68
C LEU A 174 24.49 -12.66 19.82
N GLU A 175 23.86 -11.63 20.39
CA GLU A 175 22.98 -10.75 19.61
C GLU A 175 23.76 -10.10 18.46
N ARG A 176 23.18 -10.08 17.25
CA ARG A 176 23.73 -9.42 16.05
C ARG A 176 24.11 -7.94 16.27
N ASN A 177 23.52 -7.28 17.27
CA ASN A 177 23.86 -5.91 17.66
C ASN A 177 25.31 -5.75 18.16
N ALA A 178 25.97 -6.81 18.64
CA ALA A 178 27.36 -6.76 19.07
C ALA A 178 28.33 -6.63 17.88
N ALA A 179 28.05 -7.31 16.76
CA ALA A 179 28.86 -7.21 15.54
C ALA A 179 28.78 -5.82 14.90
N GLN A 180 27.63 -5.16 15.02
CA GLN A 180 27.42 -3.80 14.52
C GLN A 180 28.09 -2.74 15.41
N ARG A 181 28.23 -2.98 16.73
CA ARG A 181 29.05 -2.13 17.63
C ARG A 181 30.56 -2.31 17.42
N ALA A 182 31.02 -3.51 17.07
CA ALA A 182 32.43 -3.77 16.77
C ALA A 182 32.92 -3.00 15.53
N GLN A 183 32.04 -2.72 14.56
CA GLN A 183 32.37 -1.86 13.41
C GLN A 183 32.49 -0.36 13.76
N VAL A 184 31.99 0.08 14.92
CA VAL A 184 31.99 1.50 15.35
C VAL A 184 33.23 1.85 16.19
N GLY A 185 34.21 0.96 16.32
CA GLY A 185 35.52 1.29 16.91
C GLY A 185 35.50 1.54 18.43
N GLN A 186 34.52 1.01 19.15
CA GLN A 186 34.57 0.99 20.62
C GLN A 186 35.46 -0.17 21.11
N SER A 187 36.35 0.16 22.04
CA SER A 187 37.52 -0.58 22.51
C SER A 187 37.30 -2.06 22.87
N VAL A 188 38.35 -2.85 22.59
CA VAL A 188 38.47 -4.31 22.76
C VAL A 188 38.37 -4.80 24.22
N ASP A 189 38.35 -3.90 25.23
CA ASP A 189 38.42 -4.25 26.65
C ASP A 189 37.15 -3.92 27.48
N ALA A 190 36.02 -3.62 26.84
CA ALA A 190 34.77 -3.40 27.58
C ALA A 190 33.96 -4.71 27.73
N PRO A 191 33.60 -5.14 28.97
CA PRO A 191 32.68 -6.26 29.18
C PRO A 191 31.34 -5.97 28.50
N LEU A 192 30.92 -6.86 27.60
CA LEU A 192 29.66 -6.76 26.87
C LEU A 192 28.47 -6.69 27.86
N PRO A 193 27.66 -5.62 27.86
CA PRO A 193 26.46 -5.59 28.68
C PRO A 193 25.37 -6.49 28.06
N PHE A 194 25.18 -7.63 28.71
CA PHE A 194 23.91 -8.22 29.18
C PHE A 194 22.68 -8.26 28.25
N GLY A 195 22.28 -9.49 27.90
CA GLY A 195 20.96 -9.78 27.30
C GLY A 195 20.88 -11.07 26.49
N GLY A 196 22.01 -11.69 26.13
CA GLY A 196 21.99 -12.92 25.34
C GLY A 196 21.30 -14.07 26.08
N GLU A 197 20.29 -14.66 25.44
CA GLU A 197 19.59 -15.83 25.94
C GLU A 197 20.57 -16.99 26.14
N VAL A 198 20.69 -17.46 27.38
CA VAL A 198 21.64 -18.49 27.79
C VAL A 198 20.90 -19.83 27.88
N ALA A 199 21.27 -20.79 27.05
CA ALA A 199 20.73 -22.14 27.10
C ALA A 199 21.68 -23.06 27.91
N PRO A 200 21.27 -23.54 29.10
CA PRO A 200 22.09 -24.43 29.91
C PRO A 200 22.15 -25.83 29.28
N GLY A 201 23.37 -26.38 29.17
CA GLY A 201 23.59 -27.77 28.77
C GLY A 201 23.47 -28.75 29.95
N PRO A 202 23.54 -30.07 29.71
CA PRO A 202 23.40 -31.10 30.76
C PRO A 202 24.46 -31.01 31.86
N ARG A 203 25.68 -30.55 31.55
CA ARG A 203 26.74 -30.34 32.55
C ARG A 203 26.69 -28.99 33.26
N TYR A 204 25.73 -28.12 32.92
CA TYR A 204 25.56 -26.81 33.57
C TYR A 204 25.37 -26.95 35.10
N ALA A 205 24.60 -27.94 35.54
CA ALA A 205 24.35 -28.20 36.95
C ALA A 205 25.58 -28.69 37.73
N GLN A 206 26.63 -29.14 37.03
CA GLN A 206 27.87 -29.61 37.64
C GLN A 206 28.90 -28.48 37.82
N VAL A 207 28.66 -27.28 37.27
CA VAL A 207 29.58 -26.15 37.35
C VAL A 207 29.35 -25.33 38.61
N HIS A 208 30.44 -24.83 39.22
CA HIS A 208 30.38 -23.98 40.40
C HIS A 208 29.61 -22.67 40.14
N PRO A 209 28.72 -22.21 41.05
CA PRO A 209 27.86 -21.04 40.83
C PRO A 209 28.63 -19.74 40.54
N ASP A 210 29.76 -19.50 41.20
CA ASP A 210 30.61 -18.32 40.93
C ASP A 210 31.23 -18.35 39.52
N ASP A 211 31.57 -19.55 39.03
CA ASP A 211 32.14 -19.71 37.71
C ASP A 211 31.04 -19.56 36.66
N ILE A 212 29.80 -19.98 36.93
CA ILE A 212 28.63 -19.71 36.07
C ILE A 212 28.43 -18.20 35.88
N GLN A 213 28.48 -17.41 36.96
CA GLN A 213 28.35 -15.95 36.85
C GLN A 213 29.49 -15.38 36.01
N ARG A 214 30.75 -15.76 36.29
CA ARG A 214 31.91 -15.32 35.53
C ARG A 214 31.80 -15.67 34.04
N ILE A 215 31.50 -16.91 33.71
CA ILE A 215 31.34 -17.42 32.35
C ILE A 215 30.20 -16.70 31.63
N THR A 216 29.10 -16.42 32.33
CA THR A 216 27.97 -15.68 31.75
C THR A 216 28.36 -14.23 31.39
N HIS A 217 29.23 -13.60 32.18
CA HIS A 217 29.65 -12.21 31.97
C HIS A 217 30.87 -12.05 31.05
N THR A 218 31.85 -12.96 31.06
CA THR A 218 33.15 -12.80 30.39
C THR A 218 33.45 -13.88 29.34
N LEU A 219 32.43 -14.50 28.74
CA LEU A 219 32.64 -15.53 27.73
C LEU A 219 33.31 -14.97 26.47
N SER A 220 34.45 -15.54 26.10
CA SER A 220 35.20 -15.26 24.88
C SER A 220 35.66 -16.57 24.24
N ALA A 221 35.89 -16.56 22.93
CA ALA A 221 36.38 -17.75 22.22
C ALA A 221 37.80 -18.11 22.70
N GLY A 222 38.05 -19.39 22.95
CA GLY A 222 39.35 -19.90 23.45
C GLY A 222 39.23 -20.94 24.56
N SER A 223 40.36 -21.32 25.15
CA SER A 223 40.39 -22.24 26.30
C SER A 223 40.04 -21.47 27.59
N GLN A 224 39.09 -21.99 28.35
CA GLN A 224 38.69 -21.49 29.66
C GLN A 224 38.78 -22.61 30.68
N ARG A 225 39.15 -22.29 31.92
CA ARG A 225 39.19 -23.26 33.02
C ARG A 225 38.01 -23.01 33.93
N VAL A 226 37.26 -24.06 34.21
CA VAL A 226 36.01 -23.99 34.96
C VAL A 226 36.03 -25.05 36.06
N ARG A 227 35.52 -24.73 37.25
CA ARG A 227 35.36 -25.73 38.31
C ARG A 227 34.07 -26.50 38.04
N ALA A 228 34.22 -27.77 37.70
CA ALA A 228 33.11 -28.69 37.50
C ALA A 228 33.20 -29.87 38.47
N ARG A 229 32.04 -30.39 38.83
CA ARG A 229 31.87 -31.57 39.67
C ARG A 229 32.07 -32.80 38.77
N SER A 230 33.10 -33.60 39.05
CA SER A 230 33.33 -34.87 38.35
C SER A 230 32.46 -35.95 39.00
N ASP A 231 31.81 -36.79 38.18
CA ASP A 231 31.03 -37.95 38.66
C ASP A 231 31.92 -38.99 39.38
N ASP A 232 33.23 -38.99 39.08
CA ASP A 232 34.19 -40.00 39.55
C ASP A 232 34.78 -39.67 40.96
N SER A 233 34.55 -38.47 41.49
CA SER A 233 35.24 -37.97 42.69
C SER A 233 34.31 -37.35 43.73
N GLY A 234 33.35 -38.14 44.25
CA GLY A 234 32.68 -37.88 45.54
C GLY A 234 32.02 -36.51 45.72
N GLY A 235 31.79 -35.76 44.65
CA GLY A 235 31.21 -34.43 44.68
C GLY A 235 32.18 -33.26 44.96
N GLU A 236 33.51 -33.44 44.87
CA GLU A 236 34.46 -32.31 44.90
C GLU A 236 34.55 -31.58 43.55
N PHE A 237 34.75 -30.26 43.61
CA PHE A 237 34.91 -29.41 42.42
C PHE A 237 36.35 -29.45 41.92
N ARG A 238 36.57 -29.93 40.70
CA ARG A 238 37.90 -29.95 40.06
C ARG A 238 37.96 -28.96 38.91
N LEU A 239 39.13 -28.34 38.74
CA LEU A 239 39.42 -27.50 37.58
C LEU A 239 39.46 -28.39 36.33
N THR A 240 38.49 -28.19 35.44
CA THR A 240 38.41 -28.86 34.13
C THR A 240 38.70 -27.86 33.03
N GLN A 241 39.43 -28.33 32.01
CA GLN A 241 39.71 -27.54 30.83
C GLN A 241 38.49 -27.57 29.93
N CYS A 242 38.01 -26.39 29.57
CA CYS A 242 36.85 -26.20 28.71
C CYS A 242 37.29 -25.46 27.46
N GLN A 243 36.68 -25.80 26.33
CA GLN A 243 36.91 -25.13 25.06
C GLN A 243 35.67 -24.34 24.68
N CYS A 244 35.84 -23.05 24.45
CA CYS A 244 34.79 -22.15 23.99
C CYS A 244 34.98 -21.90 22.49
N GLU A 245 34.05 -22.41 21.69
CA GLU A 245 34.06 -22.26 20.23
C GLU A 245 32.97 -21.27 19.80
N ARG A 246 33.30 -20.42 18.81
CA ARG A 246 32.34 -19.50 18.18
C ARG A 246 31.81 -20.13 16.90
N PHE A 247 30.51 -20.34 16.83
CA PHE A 247 29.81 -20.80 15.64
C PHE A 247 29.03 -19.66 15.01
N THR A 248 29.28 -19.40 13.73
CA THR A 248 28.52 -18.44 12.95
C THR A 248 27.50 -19.21 12.12
N THR A 249 26.22 -18.87 12.26
CA THR A 249 25.14 -19.46 11.46
C THR A 249 24.30 -18.36 10.82
N HIS A 250 23.40 -18.73 9.91
CA HIS A 250 22.45 -17.79 9.31
C HIS A 250 21.56 -17.10 10.35
N ALA A 251 21.34 -17.74 11.51
CA ALA A 251 20.54 -17.23 12.63
C ALA A 251 21.30 -16.26 13.55
N GLY A 252 22.64 -16.29 13.55
CA GLY A 252 23.47 -15.47 14.43
C GLY A 252 24.77 -16.15 14.83
N ASP A 253 25.52 -15.46 15.69
CA ASP A 253 26.75 -15.99 16.27
C ASP A 253 26.46 -16.61 17.62
N PHE A 254 27.00 -17.80 17.87
CA PHE A 254 26.81 -18.56 19.10
C PHE A 254 28.16 -18.87 19.72
N LEU A 255 28.26 -18.78 21.04
CA LEU A 255 29.41 -19.27 21.80
C LEU A 255 29.00 -20.55 22.51
N VAL A 256 29.74 -21.63 22.25
CA VAL A 256 29.49 -22.95 22.78
C VAL A 256 30.66 -23.35 23.67
N LEU A 257 30.38 -23.60 24.95
CA LEU A 257 31.35 -24.08 25.93
C LEU A 257 31.20 -25.59 26.12
N ARG A 258 32.26 -26.35 25.80
CA ARG A 258 32.33 -27.81 25.99
C ARG A 258 33.47 -28.19 26.94
N VAL A 259 33.32 -29.32 27.64
CA VAL A 259 34.41 -29.91 28.44
C VAL A 259 35.35 -30.66 27.50
N GLU A 260 36.65 -30.46 27.64
CA GLU A 260 37.67 -31.26 26.96
C GLU A 260 37.85 -32.56 27.76
N GLU A 261 37.42 -33.70 27.22
CA GLU A 261 37.68 -35.00 27.85
C GLU A 261 39.19 -35.27 27.78
N GLN A 262 39.84 -35.27 28.95
CA GLN A 262 41.17 -35.85 29.10
C GLN A 262 41.02 -37.36 28.94
N GLY A 263 41.36 -37.86 27.75
CA GLY A 263 41.58 -39.29 27.51
C GLY A 263 42.74 -39.85 28.34
#